data_AF-A0AAV4EI06-F1
#
_entry.id   AF-A0AAV4EI06-F1
#
_cell.length_a   1.000
_cell.length_b   1.000
_cell.length_c   1.000
_cell.angle_alpha   90.00
_cell.angle_beta   90.00
_cell.angle_gamma   90.00
#
_symmetry.space_group_name_H-M   'P 1'
#
loop_
_entity.id
_entity.type
_entity.pdbx_description
1 polymer ?
#
loop_
_entity_poly.entity_id
_entity_poly.type
_entity_poly.pdbx_seq_one_letter_code
_entity_poly.pdbx_strand_id
1 'polypeptide(L)'
;MKEISSVRRKGRPTFFVLSIVTPLLAFLLLLVVVVVVVVVVVVVVVAAAWLSVLRLPSAVEDYNPYFLVVVVVVVVVVVVVVVVVVVVVVVELVVVVAVAIVVVVVVVVVVVVVEVVVAVEVVVVVVVVVVIVEVVVVVVVVVVVVVVVVVVVVVVVVVVKILVNFTALNFATPAATLDCYSCNSYVNASCSAGDLLQYKTTCGPMHTGCRKWHIFFSLSDGERHERVARECAETVKSNECYKGFGASGKRFSRVVCDCKADGCNGATNAKVNSIMLGSVVLPLMMQLLSKWG
;
A
#
# COMPACT_ATOMS: atom_id res chain seq x y z
N MET A 1 25.44 19.49 7.74
CA MET A 1 25.96 20.32 8.85
C MET A 1 26.54 19.39 9.90
N LYS A 2 27.85 19.52 10.15
CA LYS A 2 28.70 18.84 11.16
C LYS A 2 28.70 17.30 11.17
N GLU A 3 29.59 16.73 10.36
CA GLU A 3 30.26 15.47 10.66
C GLU A 3 30.93 15.57 12.03
N ILE A 4 30.47 14.78 12.99
CA ILE A 4 31.22 14.51 14.21
C ILE A 4 32.03 13.25 13.92
N SER A 5 33.21 13.45 13.31
CA SER A 5 34.26 12.44 13.18
C SER A 5 34.91 12.19 14.54
N SER A 6 34.16 11.61 15.47
CA SER A 6 34.69 11.02 16.69
C SER A 6 35.26 9.65 16.33
N VAL A 7 36.47 9.65 15.76
CA VAL A 7 37.28 8.44 15.61
C VAL A 7 37.64 7.96 17.01
N ARG A 8 36.76 7.13 17.57
CA ARG A 8 36.93 6.41 18.83
C ARG A 8 38.15 5.51 18.61
N ARG A 9 39.33 5.94 19.07
CA ARG A 9 40.53 5.11 19.08
C ARG A 9 40.15 3.82 19.80
N LYS A 10 40.01 2.74 19.04
CA LYS A 10 39.69 1.39 19.50
C LYS A 10 40.88 0.96 20.35
N GLY A 11 40.88 1.32 21.63
CA GLY A 11 41.90 0.94 22.58
C GLY A 11 41.98 -0.58 22.58
N ARG A 12 43.11 -1.13 22.15
CA ARG A 12 43.30 -2.57 22.15
C ARG A 12 43.22 -3.03 23.62
N PRO A 13 42.31 -3.96 23.97
CA PRO A 13 42.17 -4.44 25.35
C PRO A 13 43.44 -5.09 25.90
N THR A 14 44.40 -5.43 25.02
CA THR A 14 45.73 -5.94 25.37
C THR A 14 46.54 -4.99 26.26
N PHE A 15 46.34 -3.67 26.19
CA PHE A 15 47.09 -2.72 27.01
C PHE A 15 46.71 -2.77 28.50
N PHE A 16 45.46 -3.12 28.81
CA PHE A 16 44.96 -3.09 30.19
C PHE A 16 45.49 -4.28 31.01
N VAL A 17 45.48 -5.48 30.43
CA VAL A 17 46.01 -6.68 31.09
C VAL A 17 47.52 -6.56 31.29
N LEU A 18 48.24 -6.05 30.29
CA LEU A 18 49.69 -5.87 30.39
C LEU A 18 50.07 -4.88 31.49
N SER A 19 49.31 -3.81 31.67
CA SER A 19 49.53 -2.79 32.71
C SER A 19 49.35 -3.31 34.13
N ILE A 20 48.56 -4.37 34.34
CA ILE A 20 48.34 -4.97 35.67
C ILE A 20 49.36 -6.10 35.92
N VAL A 21 49.69 -6.88 34.90
CA VAL A 21 50.60 -8.03 35.04
C VAL A 21 52.05 -7.59 35.22
N THR A 22 52.51 -6.55 34.51
CA THR A 22 53.89 -6.05 34.61
C THR A 22 54.33 -5.64 36.03
N PRO A 23 53.61 -4.80 36.79
CA PRO A 23 54.04 -4.44 38.15
C PRO A 23 54.03 -5.62 39.11
N LEU A 24 53.06 -6.54 38.96
CA LEU A 24 52.96 -7.75 39.77
C LEU A 24 54.16 -8.68 39.57
N LEU A 25 54.57 -8.86 38.30
CA LEU A 25 55.72 -9.68 37.94
C LEU A 25 57.03 -9.06 38.44
N ALA A 26 57.16 -7.73 38.34
CA ALA A 26 58.32 -7.00 38.86
C ALA A 26 58.43 -7.11 40.39
N PHE A 27 57.30 -7.03 41.10
CA PHE A 27 57.25 -7.22 42.55
C PHE A 27 57.65 -8.64 42.98
N LEU A 28 57.15 -9.67 42.28
CA LEU A 28 57.54 -11.06 42.54
C LEU A 28 59.03 -11.29 42.30
N LEU A 29 59.59 -10.76 41.21
CA LEU A 29 61.02 -10.83 40.93
C LEU A 29 61.85 -10.17 42.05
N LEU A 30 61.42 -9.00 42.52
CA LEU A 30 62.08 -8.30 43.63
C LEU A 30 62.09 -9.16 44.91
N LEU A 31 60.95 -9.76 45.26
CA LEU A 31 60.85 -10.65 46.44
C LEU A 31 61.81 -11.83 46.33
N VAL A 32 61.84 -12.51 45.17
CA VAL A 32 62.76 -13.64 44.96
C VAL A 32 64.22 -13.20 45.14
N VAL A 33 64.61 -12.04 44.61
CA VAL A 33 65.96 -11.50 44.79
C VAL A 33 66.28 -11.26 46.27
N VAL A 34 65.37 -10.65 47.02
CA VAL A 34 65.56 -10.39 48.46
C VAL A 34 65.74 -11.70 49.23
N VAL A 35 64.92 -12.71 48.97
CA VAL A 35 65.04 -14.03 49.64
C VAL A 35 66.38 -14.68 49.33
N VAL A 36 66.82 -14.67 48.06
CA VAL A 36 68.12 -15.21 47.65
C VAL A 36 69.27 -14.50 48.38
N VAL A 37 69.22 -13.16 48.47
CA VAL A 37 70.24 -12.37 49.18
C VAL A 37 70.28 -12.74 50.66
N VAL A 38 69.13 -12.86 51.33
CA VAL A 38 69.06 -13.25 52.75
C VAL A 38 69.66 -14.63 52.97
N VAL A 39 69.30 -15.61 52.14
CA VAL A 39 69.85 -16.97 52.23
C VAL A 39 71.37 -16.97 52.04
N VAL A 40 71.88 -16.25 51.03
CA VAL A 40 73.33 -16.13 50.79
C VAL A 40 74.04 -15.51 52.00
N VAL A 41 73.51 -14.41 52.56
CA VAL A 41 74.08 -13.75 53.74
C VAL A 41 74.14 -14.72 54.92
N VAL A 42 73.04 -15.44 55.19
CA VAL A 42 72.99 -16.41 56.28
C VAL A 42 74.02 -17.53 56.09
N VAL A 43 74.11 -18.10 54.87
CA VAL A 43 75.10 -19.14 54.55
C VAL A 43 76.52 -18.63 54.77
N VAL A 44 76.83 -17.40 54.33
CA VAL A 44 78.15 -16.78 54.52
C VAL A 44 78.47 -16.59 56.00
N VAL A 45 77.51 -16.10 56.80
CA VAL A 45 77.69 -15.88 58.25
C VAL A 45 77.92 -17.21 58.97
N VAL A 46 77.13 -18.24 58.66
CA VAL A 46 77.28 -19.59 59.25
C VAL A 46 78.62 -20.19 58.86
N ALA A 47 79.02 -20.09 57.58
CA ALA A 47 80.31 -20.59 57.11
C ALA A 47 81.48 -19.86 57.78
N ALA A 48 81.41 -18.53 57.94
CA ALA A 48 82.43 -17.75 58.64
C ALA A 48 82.51 -18.10 60.13
N ALA A 49 81.38 -18.33 60.79
CA ALA A 49 81.34 -18.79 62.17
C ALA A 49 82.00 -20.17 62.31
N TRP A 50 81.69 -21.11 61.41
CA TRP A 50 82.35 -22.42 61.37
C TRP A 50 83.86 -22.28 61.13
N LEU A 51 84.27 -21.48 60.15
CA LEU A 51 85.69 -21.27 59.86
C LEU A 51 86.47 -20.72 61.07
N SER A 52 85.80 -19.89 61.88
CA SER A 52 86.35 -19.33 63.11
C SER A 52 86.53 -20.40 64.20
N VAL A 53 85.59 -21.35 64.31
CA VAL A 53 85.72 -22.53 65.17
C VAL A 53 86.87 -23.43 64.71
N LEU A 54 87.03 -23.64 63.40
CA LEU A 54 88.10 -24.48 62.84
C LEU A 54 89.51 -23.87 62.98
N ARG A 55 89.61 -22.54 63.14
CA ARG A 55 90.89 -21.82 63.29
C ARG A 55 91.43 -21.79 64.73
N LEU A 56 90.76 -22.45 65.69
CA LEU A 56 91.28 -22.54 67.05
C LEU A 56 92.61 -23.31 67.04
N PRO A 57 93.72 -22.72 67.55
CA PRO A 57 95.04 -23.33 67.51
C PRO A 57 95.06 -24.62 68.33
N SER A 58 95.72 -25.65 67.82
CA SER A 58 95.83 -27.02 68.34
C SER A 58 96.52 -27.15 69.71
N ALA A 59 96.74 -26.05 70.44
CA ALA A 59 97.63 -25.96 71.60
C ALA A 59 96.88 -25.78 72.93
N VAL A 60 95.74 -26.46 73.13
CA VAL A 60 94.98 -26.37 74.38
C VAL A 60 94.65 -27.78 74.87
N GLU A 61 95.52 -28.33 75.73
CA GLU A 61 95.33 -29.64 76.38
C GLU A 61 94.26 -29.62 77.49
N ASP A 62 93.59 -28.49 77.75
CA ASP A 62 92.59 -28.32 78.83
C ASP A 62 91.20 -27.88 78.32
N TYR A 63 90.76 -28.35 77.15
CA TYR A 63 89.40 -28.02 76.68
C TYR A 63 88.34 -28.79 77.45
N ASN A 64 87.50 -28.05 78.16
CA ASN A 64 86.32 -28.58 78.81
C ASN A 64 85.32 -29.10 77.74
N PRO A 65 84.95 -30.40 77.74
CA PRO A 65 84.05 -30.98 76.73
C PRO A 65 82.69 -30.28 76.65
N TYR A 66 82.26 -29.61 77.72
CA TYR A 66 81.05 -28.81 77.73
C TYR A 66 81.08 -27.66 76.72
N PHE A 67 82.25 -27.09 76.40
CA PHE A 67 82.34 -26.00 75.42
C PHE A 67 81.98 -26.47 74.01
N LEU A 68 82.47 -27.64 73.59
CA LEU A 68 82.19 -28.20 72.27
C LEU A 68 80.69 -28.55 72.15
N VAL A 69 80.11 -29.12 73.20
CA VAL A 69 78.66 -29.38 73.27
C VAL A 69 77.86 -28.09 73.12
N VAL A 70 78.22 -27.01 73.82
CA VAL A 70 77.55 -25.72 73.71
C VAL A 70 77.64 -25.16 72.29
N VAL A 71 78.81 -25.20 71.66
CA VAL A 71 78.99 -24.74 70.26
C VAL A 71 78.12 -25.54 69.30
N VAL A 72 78.12 -26.87 69.41
CA VAL A 72 77.29 -27.73 68.56
C VAL A 72 75.81 -27.43 68.76
N VAL A 73 75.34 -27.30 70.01
CA VAL A 73 73.95 -26.95 70.32
C VAL A 73 73.60 -25.59 69.70
N VAL A 74 74.45 -24.57 69.83
CA VAL A 74 74.21 -23.25 69.23
C VAL A 74 74.12 -23.34 67.71
N VAL A 75 75.04 -24.04 67.05
CA VAL A 75 75.01 -24.22 65.60
C VAL A 75 73.74 -24.94 65.16
N VAL A 76 73.34 -26.01 65.85
CA VAL A 76 72.10 -26.74 65.55
C VAL A 76 70.89 -25.82 65.71
N VAL A 77 70.81 -25.04 66.80
CA VAL A 77 69.72 -24.08 67.02
C VAL A 77 69.69 -23.02 65.91
N VAL A 78 70.83 -22.46 65.54
CA VAL A 78 70.91 -21.49 64.43
C VAL A 78 70.44 -22.10 63.12
N VAL A 79 70.90 -23.31 62.79
CA VAL A 79 70.47 -24.02 61.57
C VAL A 79 68.96 -24.27 61.59
N VAL A 80 68.40 -24.73 62.70
CA VAL A 80 66.95 -24.95 62.85
C VAL A 80 66.18 -23.64 62.66
N VAL A 81 66.61 -22.54 63.29
CA VAL A 81 65.97 -21.23 63.14
C VAL A 81 66.03 -20.76 61.68
N VAL A 82 67.17 -20.92 61.00
CA VAL A 82 67.31 -20.57 59.58
C VAL A 82 66.37 -21.40 58.72
N VAL A 83 66.29 -22.71 58.94
CA VAL A 83 65.37 -23.59 58.20
C VAL A 83 63.92 -23.16 58.42
N VAL A 84 63.52 -22.86 59.65
CA VAL A 84 62.15 -22.38 59.96
C VAL A 84 61.87 -21.07 59.24
N VAL A 85 62.79 -20.09 59.27
CA VAL A 85 62.63 -18.81 58.57
C VAL A 85 62.49 -19.03 57.06
N VAL A 86 63.33 -19.87 56.46
CA VAL A 86 63.26 -20.18 55.04
C VAL A 86 61.91 -20.83 54.69
N VAL A 87 61.43 -21.78 55.49
CA VAL A 87 60.13 -22.43 55.26
C VAL A 87 59.00 -21.42 55.35
N VAL A 88 58.97 -20.55 56.37
CA VAL A 88 57.93 -19.51 56.51
C VAL A 88 57.93 -18.58 55.30
N VAL A 89 59.11 -18.10 54.87
CA VAL A 89 59.25 -17.24 53.69
C VAL A 89 58.77 -17.94 52.41
N VAL A 90 59.08 -19.22 52.24
CA VAL A 90 58.62 -20.00 51.08
C VAL A 90 57.09 -20.16 51.11
N VAL A 91 56.49 -20.45 52.27
CA VAL A 91 55.03 -20.57 52.39
C VAL A 91 54.36 -19.23 52.09
N GLU A 92 54.84 -18.13 52.66
CA GLU A 92 54.32 -16.79 52.38
C GLU A 92 54.42 -16.45 50.90
N LEU A 93 55.56 -16.75 50.25
CA LEU A 93 55.74 -16.54 48.83
C LEU A 93 54.74 -17.36 48.00
N VAL A 94 54.52 -18.64 48.33
CA VAL A 94 53.54 -19.49 47.64
C VAL A 94 52.13 -18.93 47.79
N VAL A 95 51.76 -18.45 48.98
CA VAL A 95 50.45 -17.82 49.21
C VAL A 95 50.30 -16.55 48.38
N VAL A 96 51.30 -15.67 48.36
CA VAL A 96 51.28 -14.43 47.56
C VAL A 96 51.15 -14.75 46.07
N VAL A 97 51.91 -15.74 45.56
CA VAL A 97 51.82 -16.18 44.16
C VAL A 97 50.44 -16.76 43.86
N ALA A 98 49.88 -17.58 44.73
CA ALA A 98 48.54 -18.15 44.55
C ALA A 98 47.47 -17.06 44.49
N VAL A 99 47.49 -16.09 45.43
CA VAL A 99 46.57 -14.95 45.43
C VAL A 99 46.74 -14.11 44.17
N ALA A 100 47.99 -13.83 43.76
CA ALA A 100 48.31 -13.12 42.52
C ALA A 100 47.69 -13.81 41.29
N ILE A 101 47.84 -15.13 41.17
CA ILE A 101 47.24 -15.91 40.07
C ILE A 101 45.72 -15.79 40.10
N VAL A 102 45.09 -15.97 41.27
CA VAL A 102 43.62 -15.84 41.41
C VAL A 102 43.14 -14.46 40.98
N VAL A 103 43.82 -13.39 41.41
CA VAL A 103 43.50 -12.01 41.00
C VAL A 103 43.61 -11.84 39.49
N VAL A 104 44.69 -12.32 38.87
CA VAL A 104 44.87 -12.26 37.41
C VAL A 104 43.75 -13.02 36.69
N VAL A 105 43.40 -14.23 37.15
CA VAL A 105 42.30 -15.01 36.56
C VAL A 105 40.97 -14.27 36.68
N VAL A 106 40.64 -13.72 37.85
CA VAL A 106 39.41 -12.94 38.06
C VAL A 106 39.37 -11.73 37.13
N VAL A 107 40.47 -10.98 37.01
CA VAL A 107 40.57 -9.83 36.10
C VAL A 107 40.36 -10.26 34.65
N VAL A 108 41.00 -11.35 34.21
CA VAL A 108 40.81 -11.88 32.85
C VAL A 108 39.35 -12.28 32.61
N VAL A 109 38.71 -12.98 33.54
CA VAL A 109 37.29 -13.36 33.44
C VAL A 109 36.41 -12.12 33.35
N VAL A 110 36.62 -11.11 34.19
CA VAL A 110 35.86 -9.85 34.14
C VAL A 110 36.04 -9.14 32.79
N VAL A 111 37.27 -9.06 32.27
CA VAL A 111 37.53 -8.46 30.95
C VAL A 111 36.80 -9.22 29.84
N VAL A 112 36.84 -10.56 29.86
CA VAL A 112 36.12 -11.39 28.88
C VAL A 112 34.61 -11.16 28.99
N VAL A 113 34.04 -11.13 30.20
CA VAL A 113 32.61 -10.86 30.40
C VAL A 113 32.23 -9.47 29.85
N VAL A 114 33.02 -8.44 30.14
CA VAL A 114 32.79 -7.09 29.62
C VAL A 114 32.84 -7.07 28.09
N GLU A 115 33.83 -7.74 27.48
CA GLU A 115 33.94 -7.83 26.02
C GLU A 115 32.72 -8.53 25.40
N VAL A 116 32.26 -9.64 26.00
CA VAL A 116 31.04 -10.35 25.56
C VAL A 116 29.81 -9.45 25.69
N VAL A 117 29.63 -8.74 26.81
CA VAL A 117 28.51 -7.82 27.01
C VAL A 117 28.51 -6.71 25.96
N VAL A 118 29.66 -6.10 25.69
CA VAL A 118 29.81 -5.07 24.65
C VAL A 118 29.51 -5.64 23.27
N ALA A 119 29.97 -6.86 22.96
CA ALA A 119 29.68 -7.52 21.70
C ALA A 119 28.18 -7.77 21.52
N VAL A 120 27.50 -8.27 22.56
CA VAL A 120 26.04 -8.49 22.57
C VAL A 120 25.30 -7.16 22.36
N GLU A 121 25.69 -6.10 23.06
CA GLU A 121 25.07 -4.77 22.90
C GLU A 121 25.21 -4.26 21.46
N VAL A 122 26.39 -4.39 20.85
CA VAL A 122 26.63 -4.02 19.45
C VAL A 122 25.73 -4.84 18.51
N VAL A 123 25.60 -6.15 18.71
CA VAL A 123 24.72 -7.00 17.91
C VAL A 123 23.26 -6.55 18.04
N VAL A 124 22.79 -6.25 19.26
CA VAL A 124 21.43 -5.74 19.49
C VAL A 124 21.20 -4.43 18.74
N VAL A 125 22.14 -3.48 18.82
CA VAL A 125 22.05 -2.21 18.08
C VAL A 125 21.98 -2.44 16.57
N VAL A 126 22.81 -3.35 16.02
CA VAL A 126 22.78 -3.68 14.59
C VAL A 126 21.43 -4.28 14.19
N VAL A 127 20.88 -5.21 14.97
CA VAL A 127 19.56 -5.81 14.70
C VAL A 127 18.46 -4.73 14.72
N VAL A 128 18.46 -3.85 15.72
CA VAL A 128 17.50 -2.74 15.80
C VAL A 128 17.59 -1.83 14.56
N VAL A 129 18.79 -1.49 14.11
CA VAL A 129 18.99 -0.68 12.89
C VAL A 129 18.46 -1.41 11.65
N VAL A 130 18.72 -2.71 11.50
CA VAL A 130 18.21 -3.51 10.37
C VAL A 130 16.68 -3.53 10.37
N VAL A 131 16.04 -3.75 11.52
CA VAL A 131 14.57 -3.73 11.66
C VAL A 131 14.00 -2.36 11.29
N ILE A 132 14.63 -1.27 11.74
CA ILE A 132 14.19 0.09 11.37
C ILE A 132 14.27 0.29 9.85
N VAL A 133 15.37 -0.12 9.22
CA VAL A 133 15.54 -0.02 7.76
C VAL A 133 14.46 -0.82 7.04
N GLU A 134 14.18 -2.04 7.47
CA GLU A 134 13.13 -2.88 6.89
C GLU A 134 11.75 -2.22 7.00
N VAL A 135 11.39 -1.70 8.18
CA VAL A 135 10.13 -0.96 8.39
C VAL A 135 10.04 0.25 7.46
N VAL A 136 11.12 1.02 7.31
CA VAL A 136 11.15 2.17 6.39
C VAL A 136 10.93 1.73 4.94
N VAL A 137 11.56 0.64 4.50
CA VAL A 137 11.35 0.08 3.15
C VAL A 137 9.89 -0.31 2.95
N VAL A 138 9.27 -0.99 3.92
CA VAL A 138 7.85 -1.37 3.86
C VAL A 138 6.95 -0.14 3.75
N VAL A 139 7.20 0.90 4.56
CA VAL A 139 6.44 2.16 4.50
C VAL A 139 6.57 2.82 3.12
N VAL A 140 7.78 2.88 2.56
CA VAL A 140 8.00 3.44 1.22
C VAL A 140 7.23 2.64 0.16
N VAL A 141 7.25 1.31 0.22
CA VAL A 141 6.48 0.46 -0.70
C VAL A 141 4.98 0.73 -0.59
N VAL A 142 4.44 0.83 0.62
CA VAL A 142 3.00 1.15 0.83
C VAL A 142 2.67 2.52 0.23
N VAL A 143 3.50 3.54 0.47
CA VAL A 143 3.30 4.88 -0.11
C VAL A 143 3.29 4.81 -1.64
N VAL A 144 4.22 4.09 -2.25
CA VAL A 144 4.27 3.91 -3.72
C VAL A 144 2.99 3.24 -4.22
N VAL A 145 2.53 2.17 -3.56
CA VAL A 145 1.27 1.48 -3.93
C VAL A 145 0.08 2.41 -3.85
N VAL A 146 -0.04 3.21 -2.77
CA VAL A 146 -1.11 4.19 -2.62
C VAL A 146 -1.08 5.23 -3.75
N VAL A 147 0.10 5.76 -4.09
CA VAL A 147 0.26 6.70 -5.21
C VAL A 147 -0.19 6.08 -6.53
N VAL A 148 0.21 4.82 -6.81
CA VAL A 148 -0.22 4.10 -8.02
C VAL A 148 -1.74 3.94 -8.06
N VAL A 149 -2.37 3.53 -6.96
CA VAL A 149 -3.83 3.40 -6.87
C VAL A 149 -4.53 4.74 -7.13
N VAL A 150 -4.05 5.83 -6.54
CA VAL A 150 -4.60 7.18 -6.78
C VAL A 150 -4.49 7.56 -8.26
N VAL A 151 -3.34 7.33 -8.89
CA VAL A 151 -3.15 7.60 -10.32
C VAL A 151 -4.13 6.79 -11.17
N VAL A 152 -4.30 5.49 -10.89
CA VAL A 152 -5.27 4.64 -11.60
C VAL A 152 -6.69 5.16 -11.45
N VAL A 153 -7.11 5.54 -10.23
CA VAL A 153 -8.45 6.11 -9.98
C VAL A 153 -8.66 7.41 -10.78
N VAL A 154 -7.66 8.30 -10.79
CA VAL A 154 -7.72 9.55 -11.58
C VAL A 154 -7.88 9.24 -13.06
N VAL A 155 -7.10 8.29 -13.60
CA VAL A 155 -7.20 7.87 -15.01
C VAL A 155 -8.61 7.32 -15.31
N VAL A 156 -9.16 6.46 -14.45
CA VAL A 156 -10.51 5.91 -14.63
C VAL A 156 -11.56 7.03 -14.64
N VAL A 157 -11.49 7.98 -13.70
CA VAL A 157 -12.43 9.12 -13.66
C VAL A 157 -12.34 9.97 -14.93
N VAL A 158 -11.13 10.23 -15.42
CA VAL A 158 -10.92 10.97 -16.67
C VAL A 158 -11.53 10.22 -17.86
N VAL A 159 -11.27 8.92 -17.98
CA VAL A 159 -11.83 8.08 -19.04
C VAL A 159 -13.36 8.07 -19.01
N VAL A 160 -13.97 7.91 -17.83
CA VAL A 160 -15.43 7.93 -17.68
C VAL A 160 -16.00 9.27 -18.13
N LYS A 161 -15.39 10.40 -17.74
CA LYS A 161 -15.82 11.73 -18.20
C LYS A 161 -15.75 11.87 -19.72
N ILE A 162 -14.67 11.39 -20.34
CA ILE A 162 -14.51 11.42 -21.80
C ILE A 162 -15.62 10.59 -22.47
N LEU A 163 -15.92 9.39 -21.95
CA LEU A 163 -16.96 8.51 -22.49
C LEU A 163 -18.37 9.14 -22.37
N VAL A 164 -18.70 9.75 -21.22
CA VAL A 164 -19.99 10.42 -21.01
C VAL A 164 -20.15 11.62 -21.95
N ASN A 165 -19.10 12.42 -22.13
CA ASN A 165 -19.15 13.55 -23.06
C ASN A 165 -19.31 13.07 -24.50
N PHE A 166 -18.67 11.96 -24.88
CA PHE A 166 -18.79 11.38 -26.21
C PHE A 166 -20.20 10.84 -26.49
N THR A 167 -20.85 10.18 -25.52
CA THR A 167 -22.21 9.67 -25.71
C THR A 167 -23.25 10.79 -25.76
N ALA A 168 -23.10 11.85 -24.97
CA ALA A 168 -24.01 12.99 -24.99
C ALA A 168 -24.09 13.70 -26.36
N LEU A 169 -22.99 13.72 -27.12
CA LEU A 169 -22.93 14.36 -28.44
C LEU A 169 -23.63 13.53 -29.53
N ASN A 170 -23.78 12.22 -29.36
CA ASN A 170 -24.30 11.32 -30.39
C ASN A 170 -25.83 11.11 -30.35
N PHE A 171 -26.53 11.60 -29.31
CA PHE A 171 -27.99 11.42 -29.15
C PHE A 171 -28.83 12.68 -29.39
N ALA A 172 -28.22 13.79 -29.84
CA ALA A 172 -28.97 14.97 -30.26
C ALA A 172 -29.53 14.76 -31.68
N THR A 173 -30.51 13.87 -31.85
CA THR A 173 -31.33 13.89 -33.07
C THR A 173 -32.28 15.10 -32.97
N PRO A 174 -32.24 16.04 -33.94
CA PRO A 174 -33.22 17.12 -33.97
C PRO A 174 -34.59 16.47 -34.14
N ALA A 175 -35.52 16.76 -33.23
CA ALA A 175 -36.92 16.38 -33.39
C ALA A 175 -37.38 16.99 -34.73
N ALA A 176 -37.61 16.14 -35.73
CA ALA A 176 -38.07 16.58 -37.03
C ALA A 176 -39.40 17.31 -36.84
N THR A 177 -39.39 18.62 -37.08
CA THR A 177 -40.57 19.46 -36.98
C THR A 177 -41.50 19.13 -38.13
N LEU A 178 -42.63 18.49 -37.83
CA LEU A 178 -43.64 18.12 -38.81
C LEU A 178 -44.47 19.35 -39.19
N ASP A 179 -44.63 19.61 -40.48
CA ASP A 179 -45.49 20.68 -40.97
C ASP A 179 -46.87 20.16 -41.38
N CYS A 180 -47.95 20.75 -40.88
CA CYS A 180 -49.33 20.37 -41.22
C CYS A 180 -50.15 21.58 -41.65
N TYR A 181 -51.28 21.36 -42.32
CA TYR A 181 -52.25 22.45 -42.54
C TYR A 181 -53.16 22.61 -41.31
N SER A 182 -53.41 23.84 -40.87
CA SER A 182 -54.34 24.17 -39.79
C SER A 182 -55.40 25.16 -40.27
N CYS A 183 -56.63 24.67 -40.50
CA CYS A 183 -57.72 25.50 -41.01
C CYS A 183 -59.09 24.92 -40.65
N ASN A 184 -60.12 25.76 -40.70
CA ASN A 184 -61.51 25.36 -40.49
C ASN A 184 -62.40 26.02 -41.56
N SER A 185 -63.07 25.20 -42.36
CA SER A 185 -64.01 25.62 -43.42
C SER A 185 -65.20 26.46 -42.94
N TYR A 186 -65.54 26.39 -41.66
CA TYR A 186 -66.55 27.27 -41.06
C TYR A 186 -66.14 28.74 -41.09
N VAL A 187 -64.84 29.01 -40.88
CA VAL A 187 -64.28 30.36 -40.86
C VAL A 187 -63.67 30.71 -42.22
N ASN A 188 -63.11 29.72 -42.91
CA ASN A 188 -62.32 29.89 -44.12
C ASN A 188 -62.83 29.01 -45.25
N ALA A 189 -63.64 29.55 -46.16
CA ALA A 189 -64.18 28.78 -47.29
C ALA A 189 -63.08 28.11 -48.16
N SER A 190 -61.89 28.72 -48.25
CA SER A 190 -60.70 28.20 -48.93
C SER A 190 -60.16 26.88 -48.34
N CYS A 191 -60.42 26.60 -47.06
CA CYS A 191 -60.04 25.35 -46.43
C CYS A 191 -60.69 24.14 -47.13
N SER A 192 -61.91 24.29 -47.66
CA SER A 192 -62.59 23.25 -48.44
C SER A 192 -62.11 23.22 -49.90
N ALA A 193 -61.74 24.38 -50.45
CA ALA A 193 -61.41 24.56 -51.87
C ALA A 193 -60.04 23.99 -52.28
N GLY A 194 -59.16 23.68 -51.32
CA GLY A 194 -57.87 23.03 -51.57
C GLY A 194 -56.68 23.99 -51.70
N ASP A 195 -56.88 25.30 -51.60
CA ASP A 195 -55.81 26.27 -51.46
C ASP A 195 -55.35 26.36 -50.00
N LEU A 196 -54.39 25.51 -49.65
CA LEU A 196 -53.99 25.25 -48.26
C LEU A 196 -52.66 25.87 -47.86
N LEU A 197 -51.89 26.44 -48.80
CA LEU A 197 -50.53 26.91 -48.53
C LEU A 197 -50.49 27.98 -47.43
N GLN A 198 -51.48 28.87 -47.40
CA GLN A 198 -51.63 29.91 -46.37
C GLN A 198 -51.92 29.37 -44.96
N TYR A 199 -52.31 28.09 -44.85
CA TYR A 199 -52.66 27.43 -43.59
C TYR A 199 -51.56 26.47 -43.11
N LYS A 200 -50.39 26.46 -43.75
CA LYS A 200 -49.27 25.62 -43.34
C LYS A 200 -48.72 26.12 -42.00
N THR A 201 -48.62 25.23 -41.02
CA THR A 201 -48.07 25.52 -39.69
C THR A 201 -47.15 24.39 -39.24
N THR A 202 -46.07 24.76 -38.54
CA THR A 202 -45.13 23.80 -37.96
C THR A 202 -45.67 23.29 -36.63
N CYS A 203 -45.83 21.98 -36.51
CA CYS A 203 -46.38 21.36 -35.32
C CYS A 203 -45.36 21.35 -34.17
N GLY A 204 -45.86 21.60 -32.96
CA GLY A 204 -45.04 21.51 -31.74
C GLY A 204 -44.59 20.06 -31.45
N PRO A 205 -43.60 19.87 -30.56
CA PRO A 205 -42.95 18.57 -30.31
C PRO A 205 -43.88 17.48 -29.76
N MET A 206 -45.07 17.85 -29.29
CA MET A 206 -46.09 16.93 -28.77
C MET A 206 -46.96 16.30 -29.87
N HIS A 207 -46.84 16.75 -31.13
CA HIS A 207 -47.65 16.25 -32.23
C HIS A 207 -46.88 15.21 -33.04
N THR A 208 -47.51 14.08 -33.29
CA THR A 208 -46.93 12.94 -34.02
C THR A 208 -47.46 12.78 -35.44
N GLY A 209 -48.34 13.69 -35.89
CA GLY A 209 -48.91 13.68 -37.24
C GLY A 209 -49.78 14.89 -37.58
N CYS A 210 -50.38 14.84 -38.76
CA CYS A 210 -51.42 15.76 -39.22
C CYS A 210 -52.78 15.05 -39.19
N ARG A 211 -53.85 15.81 -38.91
CA ARG A 211 -55.24 15.32 -38.91
C ARG A 211 -56.12 16.13 -39.85
N LYS A 212 -57.04 15.45 -40.53
CA LYS A 212 -58.12 16.02 -41.35
C LYS A 212 -59.47 15.50 -40.87
N TRP A 213 -60.39 16.39 -40.60
CA TRP A 213 -61.78 16.12 -40.25
C TRP A 213 -62.67 16.47 -41.44
N HIS A 214 -63.50 15.55 -41.89
CA HIS A 214 -64.66 15.81 -42.72
C HIS A 214 -65.92 15.62 -41.87
N ILE A 215 -66.71 16.67 -41.70
CA ILE A 215 -67.90 16.68 -40.84
C ILE A 215 -69.12 16.90 -41.74
N PHE A 216 -70.04 15.94 -41.69
CA PHE A 216 -71.29 15.94 -42.42
C PHE A 216 -72.44 16.25 -41.46
N PHE A 217 -73.19 17.30 -41.74
CA PHE A 217 -74.38 17.70 -40.99
C PHE A 217 -75.62 17.39 -41.84
N SER A 218 -76.64 16.83 -41.20
CA SER A 218 -77.98 16.71 -41.79
C SER A 218 -78.91 17.68 -41.06
N LEU A 219 -79.39 18.70 -41.78
CA LEU A 219 -80.42 19.60 -41.27
C LEU A 219 -81.81 18.97 -41.44
N SER A 220 -82.80 19.51 -40.72
CA SER A 220 -84.19 19.01 -40.73
C SER A 220 -84.90 19.16 -42.09
N ASP A 221 -84.37 20.00 -42.96
CA ASP A 221 -84.81 20.22 -44.35
C ASP A 221 -84.30 19.13 -45.32
N GLY A 222 -83.42 18.23 -44.86
CA GLY A 222 -82.80 17.20 -45.69
C GLY A 222 -81.55 17.65 -46.43
N GLU A 223 -81.11 18.90 -46.30
CA GLU A 223 -79.86 19.38 -46.89
C GLU A 223 -78.65 18.82 -46.13
N ARG A 224 -77.62 18.42 -46.89
CA ARG A 224 -76.35 17.94 -46.37
C ARG A 224 -75.31 19.02 -46.47
N HIS A 225 -74.84 19.51 -45.34
CA HIS A 225 -73.69 20.42 -45.30
C HIS A 225 -72.42 19.67 -44.93
N GLU A 226 -71.33 20.02 -45.59
CA GLU A 226 -70.00 19.49 -45.30
C GLU A 226 -69.11 20.60 -44.74
N ARG A 227 -68.30 20.24 -43.74
CA ARG A 227 -67.21 21.08 -43.22
C ARG A 227 -65.93 20.27 -43.14
N VAL A 228 -64.84 20.88 -43.59
CA VAL A 228 -63.47 20.37 -43.43
C VAL A 228 -62.74 21.15 -42.34
N ALA A 229 -62.05 20.45 -41.45
CA ALA A 229 -61.08 21.03 -40.52
C ALA A 229 -59.75 20.28 -40.57
N ARG A 230 -58.64 20.97 -40.37
CA ARG A 230 -57.28 20.43 -40.41
C ARG A 230 -56.50 20.96 -39.23
N GLU A 231 -55.67 20.11 -38.62
CA GLU A 231 -54.85 20.46 -37.46
C GLU A 231 -53.67 19.50 -37.29
N CYS A 232 -52.73 19.84 -36.40
CA CYS A 232 -51.71 18.94 -35.91
C CYS A 232 -52.35 17.91 -34.95
N ALA A 233 -51.93 16.65 -35.05
CA ALA A 233 -52.42 15.56 -34.22
C ALA A 233 -51.42 15.23 -33.10
N GLU A 234 -51.84 15.32 -31.84
CA GLU A 234 -51.03 14.85 -30.69
C GLU A 234 -50.66 13.37 -30.86
N THR A 235 -51.66 12.54 -31.18
CA THR A 235 -51.50 11.11 -31.39
C THR A 235 -52.18 10.67 -32.70
N VAL A 236 -51.41 10.00 -33.55
CA VAL A 236 -51.90 9.32 -34.75
C VAL A 236 -52.29 7.89 -34.37
N LYS A 237 -53.58 7.58 -34.42
CA LYS A 237 -54.07 6.23 -34.06
C LYS A 237 -53.90 5.21 -35.18
N SER A 238 -54.04 5.65 -36.43
CA SER A 238 -53.87 4.84 -37.64
C SER A 238 -53.64 5.78 -38.83
N ASN A 239 -52.97 5.31 -39.88
CA ASN A 239 -52.86 6.04 -41.15
C ASN A 239 -54.15 5.92 -42.00
N GLU A 240 -55.21 5.35 -41.44
CA GLU A 240 -56.49 5.13 -42.09
C GLU A 240 -57.55 6.12 -41.62
N CYS A 241 -58.43 6.50 -42.54
CA CYS A 241 -59.58 7.31 -42.21
C CYS A 241 -60.63 6.47 -41.48
N TYR A 242 -61.07 6.90 -40.30
CA TYR A 242 -62.14 6.24 -39.56
C TYR A 242 -63.39 7.12 -39.47
N LYS A 243 -64.56 6.47 -39.50
CA LYS A 243 -65.85 7.13 -39.29
C LYS A 243 -66.17 7.15 -37.79
N GLY A 244 -66.63 8.31 -37.32
CA GLY A 244 -67.15 8.46 -35.97
C GLY A 244 -68.48 9.20 -36.01
N PHE A 245 -69.30 8.97 -35.00
CA PHE A 245 -70.51 9.74 -34.76
C PHE A 245 -70.26 10.75 -33.63
N GLY A 246 -70.91 11.90 -33.71
CA GLY A 246 -70.92 12.86 -32.61
C GLY A 246 -71.57 12.28 -31.36
N ALA A 247 -71.29 12.87 -30.18
CA ALA A 247 -71.88 12.46 -28.90
C ALA A 247 -73.43 12.45 -28.90
N SER A 248 -74.07 13.22 -29.79
CA SER A 248 -75.53 13.27 -29.95
C SER A 248 -76.11 12.23 -30.92
N GLY A 249 -75.32 11.22 -31.31
CA GLY A 249 -75.77 9.93 -31.85
C GLY A 249 -76.34 9.89 -33.27
N LYS A 250 -76.94 10.97 -33.82
CA LYS A 250 -77.59 10.93 -35.16
C LYS A 250 -77.57 12.21 -35.98
N ARG A 251 -77.09 13.34 -35.45
CA ARG A 251 -77.20 14.66 -36.15
C ARG A 251 -75.99 15.07 -36.98
N PHE A 252 -74.82 14.47 -36.74
CA PHE A 252 -73.66 14.67 -37.60
C PHE A 252 -72.76 13.43 -37.60
N SER A 253 -72.19 13.14 -38.77
CA SER A 253 -71.21 12.09 -39.01
C SER A 253 -69.86 12.73 -39.31
N ARG A 254 -68.76 12.15 -38.84
CA ARG A 254 -67.42 12.65 -39.14
C ARG A 254 -66.51 11.54 -39.66
N VAL A 255 -65.65 11.88 -40.60
CA VAL A 255 -64.52 11.05 -41.04
C VAL A 255 -63.24 11.75 -40.59
N VAL A 256 -62.40 11.03 -39.86
CA VAL A 256 -61.12 11.54 -39.35
C VAL A 256 -60.01 10.77 -40.04
N CYS A 257 -59.09 11.47 -40.68
CA CYS A 257 -57.92 10.89 -41.32
C CYS A 257 -56.66 11.45 -40.64
N ASP A 258 -55.80 10.56 -40.15
CA ASP A 258 -54.50 10.92 -39.59
C ASP A 258 -53.38 10.48 -40.53
N CYS A 259 -52.25 11.20 -40.55
CA CYS A 259 -51.10 10.88 -41.37
C CYS A 259 -49.81 11.48 -40.77
N LYS A 260 -48.63 10.93 -41.12
CA LYS A 260 -47.34 11.25 -40.45
C LYS A 260 -46.32 12.00 -41.32
N ALA A 261 -46.74 12.53 -42.48
CA ALA A 261 -45.85 13.21 -43.42
C ALA A 261 -46.20 14.69 -43.53
N ASP A 262 -45.24 15.54 -43.91
CA ASP A 262 -45.48 16.98 -44.04
C ASP A 262 -46.61 17.27 -45.04
N GLY A 263 -47.57 18.08 -44.62
CA GLY A 263 -48.71 18.52 -45.42
C GLY A 263 -49.67 17.40 -45.84
N CYS A 264 -49.55 16.20 -45.27
CA CYS A 264 -50.34 15.04 -45.72
C CYS A 264 -51.85 15.20 -45.54
N ASN A 265 -52.29 16.05 -44.60
CA ASN A 265 -53.70 16.38 -44.40
C ASN A 265 -54.28 17.31 -45.50
N GLY A 266 -53.47 17.67 -46.50
CA GLY A 266 -53.88 18.50 -47.64
C GLY A 266 -54.66 17.78 -48.73
N ALA A 267 -54.60 16.44 -48.79
CA ALA A 267 -55.23 15.66 -49.86
C ALA A 267 -56.71 16.00 -50.03
N THR A 268 -57.12 16.41 -51.24
CA THR A 268 -58.44 17.02 -51.49
C THR A 268 -59.58 16.02 -51.47
N ASN A 269 -59.36 14.73 -51.74
CA ASN A 269 -60.32 13.66 -51.51
C ASN A 269 -59.57 12.34 -51.34
N ALA A 270 -60.00 11.51 -50.39
CA ALA A 270 -59.71 10.08 -50.47
C ALA A 270 -60.50 9.56 -51.67
N LYS A 271 -59.94 9.65 -52.88
CA LYS A 271 -60.38 8.81 -53.98
C LYS A 271 -60.14 7.39 -53.47
N VAL A 272 -61.20 6.75 -52.99
CA VAL A 272 -61.23 5.32 -52.81
C VAL A 272 -60.96 4.78 -54.20
N ASN A 273 -59.71 4.39 -54.44
CA ASN A 273 -59.31 3.90 -55.75
C ASN A 273 -60.17 2.65 -55.98
N SER A 274 -61.17 2.75 -56.85
CA SER A 274 -62.05 1.66 -57.27
C SER A 274 -61.28 0.53 -58.00
N ILE A 275 -59.96 0.65 -58.06
CA ILE A 275 -59.00 -0.28 -58.66
C ILE A 275 -58.91 -1.61 -57.87
N MET A 276 -59.28 -1.65 -56.58
CA MET A 276 -59.30 -2.90 -55.81
C MET A 276 -60.48 -3.84 -56.10
N LEU A 277 -61.53 -3.39 -56.80
CA LEU A 277 -62.62 -4.29 -57.25
C LEU A 277 -62.29 -4.98 -58.57
N GLY A 278 -61.35 -4.45 -59.37
CA GLY A 278 -60.91 -5.07 -60.63
C GLY A 278 -60.06 -6.32 -60.46
N SER A 279 -59.31 -6.44 -59.34
CA SER A 279 -58.39 -7.55 -59.10
C SER A 279 -59.05 -8.84 -58.62
N VAL A 280 -60.33 -8.82 -58.22
CA VAL A 280 -61.08 -10.03 -57.83
C VAL A 280 -61.92 -10.58 -58.99
N VAL A 281 -62.41 -9.72 -59.90
CA VAL A 281 -63.27 -10.15 -61.02
C VAL A 281 -62.47 -10.78 -62.17
N LEU A 282 -61.26 -10.28 -62.48
CA LEU A 282 -60.43 -10.86 -63.54
C LEU A 282 -60.03 -12.33 -63.33
N PRO A 283 -59.55 -12.77 -62.14
CA PRO A 283 -59.21 -14.17 -61.95
C PRO A 283 -60.46 -15.08 -61.92
N LEU A 284 -61.61 -14.58 -61.46
CA LEU A 284 -62.86 -15.35 -61.47
C LEU A 284 -63.40 -15.58 -62.90
N MET A 285 -63.25 -14.58 -63.79
CA MET A 285 -63.62 -14.72 -65.20
C MET A 285 -62.65 -15.65 -65.97
N MET A 286 -61.35 -15.61 -65.66
CA MET A 286 -60.39 -16.56 -66.22
C MET A 286 -60.65 -18.01 -65.78
N GLN A 287 -61.10 -18.23 -64.53
CA GLN A 287 -61.47 -19.57 -64.05
C GLN A 287 -62.77 -20.11 -64.67
N LEU A 288 -63.71 -19.24 -65.06
CA LEU A 288 -64.94 -19.66 -65.75
C LEU A 288 -64.70 -19.99 -67.23
N LEU A 289 -63.79 -19.28 -67.90
CA LEU A 289 -63.43 -19.55 -69.29
C LEU A 289 -62.62 -20.85 -69.47
N SER A 290 -61.85 -21.28 -68.46
CA SER A 290 -61.06 -22.52 -68.55
C SER A 290 -61.87 -23.81 -68.37
N LYS A 291 -63.19 -23.74 -68.10
CA LYS A 291 -64.05 -24.92 -67.92
C LYS A 291 -64.93 -25.25 -69.14
N TRP A 292 -64.85 -24.46 -70.21
CA TRP A 292 -65.70 -24.58 -71.41
C TRP A 292 -64.92 -24.88 -72.71
N GLY A 293 -63.62 -25.20 -72.60
CA GLY A 293 -62.80 -25.74 -73.69
C GLY A 293 -62.13 -27.03 -73.24
#